data_AF-A0A3Q9HPZ1-F1
#
_entry.id   AF-A0A3Q9HPZ1-F1
#
_cell.length_a   1.000
_cell.length_b   1.000
_cell.length_c   1.000
_cell.angle_alpha   90.00
_cell.angle_beta   90.00
_cell.angle_gamma   90.00
#
_symmetry.space_group_name_H-M   'P 1'
#
loop_
_entity.id
_entity.type
_entity.pdbx_description
1 polymer ?
#
loop_
_entity_poly.entity_id
_entity_poly.type
_entity_poly.pdbx_seq_one_letter_code
_entity_poly.pdbx_strand_id
1 'polypeptide(L)' 'MFFIGQNTDYAISLEGSHKLKEIFYIHAEAYEAGELKHGALALVTDEMPVIFISSVDHIHDKMASNIKEVRNFGKK' A
#
# COMPACT_ATOMS: atom_id res chain seq x y z
N MET A 1 -1.09 -1.84 9.19
CA MET A 1 -0.21 -2.21 8.05
C MET A 1 -0.95 -1.94 6.77
N PHE A 2 -0.32 -1.31 5.78
CA PHE A 2 -0.97 -1.01 4.50
C PHE A 2 -0.43 -1.87 3.37
N PHE A 3 -1.33 -2.37 2.54
CA PHE A 3 -1.05 -2.98 1.25
C PHE A 3 -1.42 -2.01 0.16
N ILE A 4 -0.54 -1.85 -0.83
CA ILE A 4 -0.74 -0.90 -1.91
C ILE A 4 -0.51 -1.62 -3.22
N GLY A 5 -1.52 -1.58 -4.08
CA GLY A 5 -1.46 -2.13 -5.43
C GLY A 5 -2.20 -1.24 -6.42
N GLN A 6 -1.94 -1.44 -7.71
CA GLN A 6 -2.66 -0.76 -8.79
C GLN A 6 -3.25 -1.79 -9.75
N ASN A 7 -4.45 -1.52 -10.26
CA ASN A 7 -5.17 -2.44 -11.15
C ASN A 7 -5.31 -3.84 -10.52
N THR A 8 -4.86 -4.89 -11.22
CA THR A 8 -4.89 -6.27 -10.74
C THR A 8 -4.13 -6.49 -9.43
N ASP A 9 -3.06 -5.72 -9.19
CA ASP A 9 -2.29 -5.81 -7.94
C ASP A 9 -3.08 -5.29 -6.74
N TYR A 10 -4.09 -4.44 -6.95
CA TYR A 10 -4.99 -4.00 -5.87
C TYR A 10 -5.86 -5.16 -5.37
N ALA A 11 -6.34 -6.04 -6.25
CA ALA A 11 -7.08 -7.24 -5.85
C ALA A 11 -6.20 -8.18 -5.00
N ILE A 12 -4.94 -8.34 -5.38
CA ILE A 12 -3.95 -9.11 -4.60
C ILE A 12 -3.69 -8.44 -3.24
N SER A 13 -3.58 -7.10 -3.22
CA SER A 13 -3.39 -6.31 -2.01
C SER A 13 -4.55 -6.46 -1.03
N LEU A 14 -5.79 -6.42 -1.53
CA LEU A 14 -7.01 -6.64 -0.74
C LEU A 14 -6.97 -8.01 -0.07
N GLU A 15 -6.71 -9.06 -0.84
CA GLU A 15 -6.62 -10.42 -0.33
C GLU A 15 -5.52 -10.58 0.72
N GLY A 16 -4.33 -10.02 0.47
CA GLY A 16 -3.23 -9.99 1.44
C GLY A 16 -3.61 -9.33 2.76
N SER A 17 -4.36 -8.21 2.69
CA SER A 17 -4.87 -7.53 3.89
C SER A 17 -5.88 -8.40 4.65
N HIS A 18 -6.79 -9.08 3.94
CA HIS A 18 -7.79 -9.97 4.55
C HIS A 18 -7.13 -11.17 5.23
N LYS A 19 -6.12 -11.77 4.60
CA LYS A 19 -5.44 -12.94 5.16
C LYS A 19 -4.61 -12.61 6.40
N LEU A 20 -3.97 -11.45 6.45
CA LEU A 20 -3.30 -11.00 7.68
C LEU A 20 -4.29 -10.78 8.84
N LYS A 21 -5.45 -10.19 8.54
CA LYS A 21 -6.51 -10.01 9.54
C LYS A 21 -7.07 -11.35 10.03
N GLU A 22 -7.21 -12.32 9.15
CA GLU A 22 -7.79 -13.64 9.45
C GLU A 22 -6.83 -14.56 10.20
N ILE A 23 -5.58 -14.67 9.75
CA ILE A 23 -4.62 -15.67 10.24
C ILE A 23 -3.80 -15.12 11.42
N PHE A 24 -3.35 -13.86 11.31
CA PHE A 24 -2.44 -13.26 12.28
C PHE A 24 -3.13 -12.27 13.22
N TYR A 25 -4.41 -11.97 12.99
CA TYR A 25 -5.17 -10.97 13.76
C TYR A 25 -4.51 -9.58 13.79
N ILE A 26 -3.69 -9.28 12.78
CA ILE A 26 -3.04 -7.98 12.61
C ILE A 26 -3.96 -7.08 11.78
N HIS A 27 -4.19 -5.87 12.27
CA HIS A 27 -4.93 -4.88 11.50
C HIS A 27 -4.16 -4.51 10.21
N ALA A 28 -4.79 -4.82 9.08
CA ALA A 28 -4.27 -4.55 7.76
C ALA A 28 -5.38 -4.04 6.83
N GLU A 29 -5.01 -3.10 5.97
CA GLU A 29 -5.88 -2.49 4.98
C GLU A 29 -5.17 -2.41 3.63
N ALA A 30 -5.94 -2.43 2.55
CA ALA A 30 -5.42 -2.28 1.20
C ALA A 30 -5.93 -0.99 0.57
N TYR A 31 -5.06 -0.31 -0.15
CA TYR A 31 -5.36 0.94 -0.86
C TYR A 31 -4.94 0.82 -2.32
N GLU A 32 -5.73 1.43 -3.20
CA GLU A 32 -5.30 1.62 -4.57
C GLU A 32 -4.22 2.70 -4.62
N ALA A 33 -3.15 2.45 -5.38
CA ALA A 33 -2.00 3.34 -5.43
C ALA A 33 -2.35 4.76 -5.92
N GLY A 34 -3.40 4.92 -6.73
CA GLY A 34 -3.90 6.23 -7.17
C GLY A 34 -4.58 7.04 -6.07
N GLU A 35 -5.23 6.37 -5.11
CA GLU A 35 -6.04 6.99 -4.06
C GLU A 35 -5.21 7.43 -2.84
N LEU A 36 -3.93 7.07 -2.79
CA LEU A 36 -3.03 7.41 -1.68
C LEU A 36 -3.01 8.91 -1.38
N LYS A 37 -3.08 9.74 -2.43
CA LYS A 37 -3.06 11.21 -2.38
C LYS A 37 -4.35 11.82 -1.82
N HIS A 38 -5.43 11.05 -1.76
CA HIS A 38 -6.75 11.53 -1.39
C HIS A 38 -7.10 11.29 0.09
N GLY A 39 -6.16 10.77 0.89
CA GLY A 39 -6.29 10.73 2.35
C GLY A 39 -5.44 9.68 3.03
N ALA A 40 -5.20 8.54 2.37
CA ALA A 40 -4.50 7.40 2.99
C ALA A 40 -3.05 7.74 3.39
N LEU A 41 -2.36 8.63 2.65
CA LEU A 41 -1.02 9.10 3.02
C LEU A 41 -0.96 9.78 4.39
N ALA A 42 -2.04 10.44 4.83
CA ALA A 42 -2.08 11.12 6.12
C ALA A 42 -2.10 10.15 7.31
N LEU A 43 -2.42 8.87 7.06
CA LEU A 43 -2.45 7.81 8.07
C LEU A 43 -1.11 7.07 8.19
N VAL A 44 -0.17 7.32 7.28
CA VAL A 44 1.14 6.66 7.29
C VAL A 44 2.03 7.28 8.36
N THR A 45 2.57 6.43 9.23
CA THR A 45 3.56 6.78 10.25
C THR A 45 4.89 6.06 10.00
N ASP A 46 5.98 6.54 10.58
CA ASP A 46 7.31 5.94 10.46
C ASP A 46 7.38 4.47 10.92
N GLU A 47 6.59 4.11 11.93
CA GLU A 47 6.56 2.75 12.48
C GLU A 47 5.66 1.80 11.68
N MET A 48 4.83 2.32 10.77
CA MET A 48 3.85 1.49 10.06
C MET A 48 4.47 0.80 8.84
N PRO A 49 4.45 -0.55 8.79
CA PRO A 49 4.89 -1.25 7.59
C PRO A 49 3.91 -1.01 6.42
N VAL A 50 4.49 -0.74 5.25
CA VAL A 50 3.75 -0.55 4.00
C VAL A 50 4.31 -1.52 2.94
N ILE A 51 3.44 -2.35 2.39
CA ILE A 51 3.76 -3.37 1.39
C ILE A 51 3.22 -2.90 0.04
N PHE A 52 4.10 -2.78 -0.95
CA PHE A 52 3.73 -2.44 -2.33
C PHE A 52 3.78 -3.69 -3.20
N ILE A 53 2.73 -3.92 -3.99
CA ILE A 53 2.65 -5.00 -4.97
C ILE A 53 2.70 -4.38 -6.36
N SER A 54 3.71 -4.75 -7.13
CA SER A 54 3.97 -4.24 -8.47
C SER A 54 4.45 -5.41 -9.32
N SER A 55 3.51 -6.20 -9.84
CA SER A 55 3.79 -7.39 -10.65
C SER A 55 3.80 -7.11 -12.15
N VAL A 56 3.32 -5.94 -12.56
CA VAL A 56 3.11 -5.57 -13.96
C VAL A 56 4.08 -4.46 -14.37
N ASP A 57 4.96 -4.74 -15.34
CA ASP A 57 6.09 -3.86 -15.67
C ASP A 57 5.70 -2.41 -16.02
N HIS A 58 4.61 -2.20 -16.76
CA HIS A 58 4.23 -0.87 -17.24
C HIS A 58 3.67 0.07 -16.15
N ILE A 59 3.43 -0.42 -14.93
CA ILE A 59 3.01 0.40 -13.78
C ILE A 59 4.17 0.68 -12.81
N HIS A 60 5.36 0.11 -13.02
CA HIS A 60 6.50 0.22 -12.11
C HIS A 60 6.90 1.67 -11.84
N ASP A 61 6.96 2.51 -12.87
CA ASP A 61 7.34 3.92 -12.71
C ASP A 61 6.33 4.70 -11.84
N LYS A 62 5.04 4.42 -12.01
CA LYS A 62 3.97 5.03 -11.19
C LYS A 62 4.08 4.54 -9.74
N MET A 63 4.25 3.23 -9.55
CA MET A 63 4.44 2.63 -8.23
C MET A 63 5.69 3.18 -7.53
N ALA A 64 6.80 3.35 -8.24
CA ALA A 64 8.02 3.95 -7.71
C ALA A 64 7.81 5.40 -7.24
N SER A 65 6.98 6.18 -7.95
CA SER A 65 6.58 7.52 -7.49
C SER A 65 5.81 7.44 -6.16
N ASN A 66 4.83 6.55 -6.06
CA ASN A 66 4.02 6.38 -4.85
C ASN A 66 4.86 5.89 -3.66
N ILE A 67 5.83 5.00 -3.88
CA ILE A 67 6.79 4.55 -2.83
C ILE A 67 7.60 5.73 -2.29
N LYS A 68 8.09 6.62 -3.17
CA LYS A 68 8.84 7.81 -2.76
C LYS A 68 7.98 8.74 -1.91
N GLU A 69 6.72 8.92 -2.28
CA GLU A 69 5.79 9.75 -1.53
C GLU A 69 5.52 9.18 -0.13
N VAL A 70 5.16 7.89 -0.03
CA VAL A 70 4.97 7.23 1.27
C VAL A 70 6.22 7.34 2.15
N ARG A 71 7.42 7.14 1.58
CA ARG A 71 8.69 7.29 2.33
C ARG A 71 8.94 8.72 2.80
N ASN A 72 8.53 9.73 2.04
CA ASN A 72 8.70 11.13 2.43
C ASN A 72 7.69 11.55 3.50
N PHE A 73 6.47 11.01 3.46
CA PHE A 73 5.43 11.27 4.46
C PHE A 73 5.66 10.53 5.77
N GLY A 74 6.12 9.27 5.71
CA GLY A 74 6.37 8.46 6.91
C GLY A 74 7.37 9.11 7.85
N LYS A 75 8.43 9.74 7.31
CA LYS A 75 9.56 10.38 8.01
C LYS A 75 9.23 11.64 8.84
N LYS A 76 7.96 11.85 9.20
CA LYS A 76 7.52 12.94 10.06
C LYS A 76 7.23 12.42 11.47
#